data_AF-A0A1G3ZI73-F1
#
_entry.id   AF-A0A1G3ZI73-F1
#
_cell.length_a   1.000
_cell.length_b   1.000
_cell.length_c   1.000
_cell.angle_alpha   90.00
_cell.angle_beta   90.00
_cell.angle_gamma   90.00
#
_symmetry.space_group_name_H-M   'P 1'
#
loop_
_entity.id
_entity.type
_entity.pdbx_description
1 polymer ?
#
loop_
_entity_poly.entity_id
_entity_poly.type
_entity_poly.pdbx_seq_one_letter_code
_entity_poly.pdbx_strand_id
1 'polypeptide(L)'
;MKEFVEYVARALVDNPDRVQVMETERSGALVLELSVDPSDFGKVIGKQGRVCSAIRALLSCAAGKLGRRVVLNILEPPDGRRAAGEDVAPHEEPAPQA
;
A
#
# COMPACT_ATOMS: atom_id res chain seq x y z
N MET A 1 -9.53 -7.77 3.49
CA MET A 1 -9.67 -6.36 3.03
C MET A 1 -8.58 -5.99 2.02
N LYS A 2 -7.44 -6.68 2.08
CA LYS A 2 -6.40 -6.69 1.04
C LYS A 2 -6.92 -6.63 -0.41
N GLU A 3 -7.81 -7.56 -0.80
CA GLU A 3 -8.30 -7.66 -2.19
C GLU A 3 -8.93 -6.38 -2.71
N PHE A 4 -9.65 -5.65 -1.86
CA PHE A 4 -10.23 -4.35 -2.23
C PHE A 4 -9.15 -3.31 -2.50
N VAL A 5 -8.14 -3.21 -1.62
CA VAL A 5 -7.03 -2.28 -1.81
C VAL A 5 -6.25 -2.62 -3.07
N GLU A 6 -5.98 -3.91 -3.29
CA GLU A 6 -5.26 -4.39 -4.45
C GLU A 6 -6.04 -4.11 -5.75
N TYR A 7 -7.34 -4.38 -5.78
CA TYR A 7 -8.21 -4.08 -6.91
C TYR A 7 -8.22 -2.57 -7.25
N VAL A 8 -8.41 -1.72 -6.23
CA VAL A 8 -8.44 -0.27 -6.43
C VAL A 8 -7.07 0.25 -6.86
N ALA A 9 -5.99 -0.19 -6.23
CA ALA A 9 -4.64 0.24 -6.58
C ALA A 9 -4.27 -0.17 -8.00
N ARG A 10 -4.52 -1.42 -8.41
CA ARG A 10 -4.29 -1.89 -9.78
C ARG A 10 -5.05 -1.09 -10.83
N ALA A 11 -6.24 -0.56 -10.51
CA ALA A 11 -7.02 0.26 -11.43
C ALA A 11 -6.53 1.72 -11.55
N LEU A 12 -5.67 2.18 -10.64
CA LEU A 12 -5.18 3.57 -10.58
C LEU A 12 -3.78 3.77 -11.16
N VAL A 13 -3.05 2.69 -11.41
CA VAL A 13 -1.64 2.69 -11.77
C VAL A 13 -1.42 2.23 -13.21
N ASP A 14 -0.28 2.57 -13.81
CA ASP A 14 0.08 2.06 -15.14
C ASP A 14 0.72 0.67 -15.04
N ASN A 15 1.33 0.33 -13.89
CA ASN A 15 2.00 -0.94 -13.65
C ASN A 15 1.24 -1.79 -12.62
N PRO A 16 0.10 -2.42 -12.98
CA PRO A 16 -0.71 -3.20 -12.05
C PRO A 16 0.03 -4.42 -11.48
N ASP A 17 1.02 -4.95 -12.20
CA ASP A 17 1.83 -6.10 -11.77
C ASP A 17 2.83 -5.75 -10.66
N ARG A 18 3.10 -4.45 -10.46
CA ARG A 18 3.99 -3.94 -9.41
C ARG A 18 3.23 -3.52 -8.14
N VAL A 19 1.92 -3.75 -8.09
CA VAL A 19 1.10 -3.50 -6.90
C VAL A 19 1.23 -4.67 -5.94
N GLN A 20 1.69 -4.40 -4.72
CA GLN A 20 1.76 -5.38 -3.65
C GLN A 20 1.04 -4.87 -2.41
N VAL A 21 0.22 -5.73 -1.81
CA VAL A 21 -0.47 -5.43 -0.56
C VAL A 21 -0.15 -6.49 0.47
N MET A 22 0.45 -6.06 1.59
CA MET A 22 0.71 -6.90 2.75
C MET A 22 -0.37 -6.64 3.81
N GLU A 23 -0.93 -7.70 4.37
CA GLU A 23 -1.95 -7.65 5.43
C GLU A 23 -1.34 -8.24 6.70
N THR A 24 -1.28 -7.45 7.78
CA THR A 24 -0.74 -7.88 9.08
C THR A 24 -1.69 -7.46 10.20
N GLU A 25 -1.90 -8.33 11.18
CA GLU A 25 -2.64 -7.97 12.40
C GLU A 25 -1.67 -7.48 13.48
N ARG A 26 -1.87 -6.25 13.97
CA ARG A 26 -1.10 -5.67 15.08
C ARG A 26 -2.03 -5.03 16.09
N SER A 27 -1.91 -5.41 17.36
CA SER A 27 -2.65 -4.78 18.48
C SER A 27 -4.16 -4.68 18.28
N GLY A 28 -4.77 -5.70 17.64
CA GLY A 28 -6.21 -5.72 17.34
C GLY A 28 -6.64 -4.85 16.15
N ALA A 29 -5.69 -4.25 15.43
CA ALA A 29 -5.92 -3.54 14.19
C ALA A 29 -5.36 -4.33 13.00
N LEU A 30 -6.06 -4.27 11.87
CA LEU A 30 -5.60 -4.76 10.58
C LEU A 30 -4.75 -3.67 9.91
N VAL A 31 -3.47 -3.94 9.73
CA VAL A 31 -2.54 -3.06 9.03
C VAL A 31 -2.40 -3.55 7.59
N LEU A 32 -2.71 -2.68 6.64
CA LEU A 32 -2.54 -2.90 5.22
C LEU A 32 -1.39 -2.02 4.73
N GLU A 33 -0.35 -2.64 4.18
CA GLU A 33 0.79 -1.95 3.59
C GLU A 33 0.73 -2.09 2.08
N LEU A 34 0.57 -0.97 1.37
CA LEU A 34 0.49 -0.89 -0.07
C LEU A 34 1.83 -0.37 -0.61
N SER A 35 2.47 -1.18 -1.45
CA SER A 35 3.65 -0.81 -2.24
C SER A 35 3.29 -0.79 -3.71
N VAL A 36 3.79 0.22 -4.42
CA VAL A 36 3.58 0.39 -5.86
C VAL A 36 4.87 0.85 -6.52
N ASP A 37 4.90 0.84 -7.86
CA ASP A 37 5.99 1.42 -8.63
C ASP A 37 6.20 2.92 -8.28
N PRO A 38 7.44 3.41 -8.19
CA PRO A 38 7.72 4.82 -7.95
C PRO A 38 7.00 5.78 -8.90
N SER A 39 6.84 5.37 -10.15
CA SER A 39 6.16 6.15 -11.20
C SER A 39 4.65 6.29 -10.93
N ASP A 40 4.09 5.37 -10.16
CA ASP A 40 2.65 5.26 -9.88
C ASP A 40 2.26 5.79 -8.49
N PHE A 41 3.23 5.98 -7.58
CA PHE A 41 3.00 6.48 -6.23
C PHE A 41 2.18 7.79 -6.22
N GLY A 42 2.54 8.74 -7.09
CA GLY A 42 1.83 10.01 -7.22
C GLY A 42 0.35 9.86 -7.60
N LYS A 43 -0.01 8.82 -8.36
CA LYS A 43 -1.41 8.55 -8.77
C LYS A 43 -2.23 7.98 -7.62
N VAL A 44 -1.62 7.08 -6.84
CA VAL A 44 -2.25 6.45 -5.67
C VAL A 44 -2.48 7.46 -4.54
N ILE A 45 -1.51 8.34 -4.29
CA ILE A 45 -1.68 9.44 -3.33
C ILE A 45 -2.73 10.42 -3.87
N GLY A 46 -2.62 10.79 -5.14
CA GLY A 46 -3.46 11.78 -5.80
C GLY A 46 -3.18 13.20 -5.32
N LYS A 47 -3.72 14.18 -6.04
CA LYS A 47 -3.53 15.61 -5.70
C LYS A 47 -4.03 15.88 -4.28
N GLN A 48 -3.14 16.42 -3.43
CA GLN A 48 -3.42 16.69 -2.00
C GLN A 48 -3.83 15.46 -1.18
N GLY A 49 -3.47 14.24 -1.60
CA GLY A 49 -3.83 13.03 -0.86
C GLY A 49 -5.31 12.64 -0.99
N ARG A 50 -6.05 13.20 -1.96
CA ARG A 50 -7.50 12.98 -2.08
C ARG A 50 -7.84 11.52 -2.37
N VAL A 51 -7.05 10.86 -3.21
CA VAL A 51 -7.28 9.46 -3.59
C VAL A 51 -7.03 8.55 -2.40
N CYS A 52 -5.88 8.68 -1.73
CA CYS A 52 -5.58 7.87 -0.55
C CYS A 52 -6.57 8.10 0.60
N SER A 53 -7.04 9.33 0.79
CA SER A 53 -8.05 9.66 1.80
C SER A 53 -9.39 9.00 1.52
N ALA A 54 -9.82 8.96 0.26
CA ALA A 54 -11.05 8.29 -0.14
C ALA A 54 -10.98 6.77 0.11
N ILE A 55 -9.86 6.13 -0.26
CA ILE A 55 -9.63 4.70 -0.01
C ILE A 55 -9.68 4.41 1.50
N ARG A 56 -9.02 5.23 2.32
CA ARG A 56 -9.04 5.10 3.79
C ARG A 56 -10.43 5.25 4.39
N ALA A 57 -11.23 6.18 3.88
CA ALA A 57 -12.61 6.36 4.32
C ALA A 57 -13.46 5.11 4.04
N LEU A 58 -13.35 4.55 2.82
CA LEU A 58 -14.06 3.33 2.44
C LEU A 58 -13.65 2.14 3.30
N LEU A 59 -12.35 1.96 3.52
CA LEU A 59 -11.83 0.93 4.41
C LEU A 59 -12.35 1.09 5.84
N SER A 60 -12.36 2.32 6.36
CA SER A 60 -12.85 2.61 7.72
C SER A 60 -14.34 2.29 7.86
N CYS A 61 -15.16 2.62 6.86
CA CYS A 61 -16.58 2.26 6.85
C CYS A 61 -16.79 0.74 6.80
N ALA A 62 -16.04 0.02 5.95
CA ALA A 62 -16.12 -1.43 5.84
C ALA A 62 -15.68 -2.12 7.15
N ALA A 63 -14.58 -1.66 7.76
CA ALA A 63 -14.06 -2.20 9.00
C ALA A 63 -14.95 -1.89 10.21
N GLY A 64 -15.56 -0.70 10.24
CA GLY A 64 -16.53 -0.33 11.28
C GLY A 64 -17.73 -1.28 11.34
N LYS A 65 -18.24 -1.75 10.18
CA LYS A 65 -19.31 -2.76 10.12
C LYS A 65 -18.90 -4.11 10.71
N LEU A 66 -17.61 -4.43 10.67
CA LEU A 66 -17.06 -5.69 11.18
C LEU A 66 -16.51 -5.57 12.60
N GLY A 67 -16.65 -4.40 13.24
CA GLY A 67 -16.08 -4.14 14.57
C GLY A 67 -14.55 -4.18 14.60
N ARG A 68 -13.89 -4.01 13.44
CA ARG A 68 -12.43 -4.05 13.31
C ARG A 68 -11.86 -2.66 13.07
N ARG A 69 -10.64 -2.42 13.55
CA ARG A 69 -9.84 -1.27 13.14
C ARG A 69 -8.99 -1.66 11.94
N VAL A 70 -8.89 -0.76 10.96
CA VAL A 70 -8.01 -0.93 9.80
C VAL A 70 -7.17 0.32 9.60
N VAL A 71 -5.91 0.13 9.23
CA VAL A 71 -4.96 1.20 8.92
C VAL A 71 -4.34 0.89 7.57
N LEU A 72 -4.37 1.86 6.64
CA LEU A 72 -3.72 1.76 5.35
C LEU A 72 -2.47 2.64 5.31
N ASN A 73 -1.32 1.99 5.22
CA ASN A 73 -0.01 2.58 4.98
C ASN A 73 0.33 2.42 3.50
N ILE A 74 0.70 3.52 2.85
CA ILE A 74 1.18 3.51 1.48
C ILE A 74 2.67 3.78 1.58
N LEU A 75 3.50 2.81 1.21
CA LEU A 75 4.94 2.89 1.38
C LEU A 75 5.49 3.84 0.32
N GLU A 76 6.23 4.85 0.77
CA GLU A 76 6.95 5.75 -0.12
C GLU A 76 8.14 4.97 -0.70
N PRO A 77 8.26 4.90 -2.05
CA PRO A 77 9.40 4.27 -2.66
C PRO A 77 10.67 5.06 -2.34
N PRO A 78 11.84 4.41 -2.25
CA PRO A 78 13.11 5.09 -2.09
C PRO A 78 13.43 5.85 -3.39
N ASP A 79 12.90 7.07 -3.54
CA ASP A 79 13.66 8.31 -3.77
C ASP A 79 12.73 9.46 -4.23
N GLY A 80 13.21 10.67 -3.98
CA GLY A 80 12.79 11.88 -4.67
C GLY A 80 13.82 13.00 -4.61
N ARG A 81 14.60 13.12 -3.50
CA ARG A 81 15.69 14.12 -3.32
C ARG A 81 16.71 13.83 -2.20
N ARG A 82 16.87 12.59 -1.70
CA ARG A 82 17.84 12.31 -0.61
C ARG A 82 18.34 10.86 -0.64
N ALA A 83 19.05 10.46 -1.69
CA ALA A 83 19.97 9.33 -1.61
C ALA A 83 21.13 9.55 -2.57
N ALA A 84 22.06 10.43 -2.18
CA ALA A 84 23.42 10.30 -2.69
C ALA A 84 23.98 9.00 -2.10
N GLY A 85 23.85 7.91 -2.85
CA GLY A 85 24.46 6.60 -2.58
C GLY A 85 23.87 5.84 -1.41
N GLU A 86 22.97 4.90 -1.69
CA GLU A 86 23.02 3.58 -1.07
C GLU A 86 22.11 2.62 -1.85
N ASP A 87 22.69 1.47 -2.17
CA ASP A 87 22.12 0.35 -2.89
C ASP A 87 20.68 0.02 -2.45
N VAL A 88 19.72 0.16 -3.38
CA VAL A 88 18.46 -0.56 -3.27
C VAL A 88 18.77 -2.01 -3.65
N ALA A 89 19.04 -2.83 -2.64
CA ALA A 89 19.22 -4.28 -2.81
C ALA A 89 18.01 -4.89 -3.55
N PRO A 90 18.23 -5.85 -4.46
CA PRO A 90 17.13 -6.52 -5.14
C PRO A 90 16.35 -7.40 -4.17
N HIS A 91 15.04 -7.44 -4.41
CA HIS A 91 14.05 -8.40 -3.92
C HIS A 91 14.63 -9.66 -3.26
N GLU A 92 14.59 -9.73 -1.93
CA GLU A 92 14.73 -10.99 -1.22
C GLU A 92 13.44 -11.79 -1.44
N GLU A 93 13.58 -12.91 -2.15
CA GLU A 93 12.54 -13.92 -2.35
C GLU A 93 11.94 -14.34 -1.00
N PRO A 94 10.61 -14.57 -0.88
CA PRO A 94 10.09 -15.19 0.32
C PRO A 94 10.64 -16.62 0.40
N ALA A 95 11.42 -16.89 1.44
CA ALA A 95 11.94 -18.22 1.73
C ALA A 95 10.81 -19.27 1.70
N PRO A 96 11.01 -20.43 1.05
CA PRO A 96 10.08 -21.53 1.18
C PRO A 96 10.17 -22.05 2.62
N GLN A 97 9.05 -22.01 3.34
CA GLN A 97 8.92 -22.68 4.64
C GLN A 97 8.98 -24.19 4.40
N ALA A 98 10.01 -24.84 4.95
CA ALA A 98 10.11 -26.29 5.11
C ALA A 98 10.66 -26.60 6.50
#